data_AF-A0AAD0UDE3-F1
#
_entry.id   AF-A0AAD0UDE3-F1
#
_cell.length_a   1.000
_cell.length_b   1.000
_cell.length_c   1.000
_cell.angle_alpha   90.00
_cell.angle_beta   90.00
_cell.angle_gamma   90.00
#
_symmetry.space_group_name_H-M   'P 1'
#
loop_
_entity.id
_entity.type
_entity.pdbx_description
1 polymer ?
#
loop_
_entity_poly.entity_id
_entity_poly.type
_entity_poly.pdbx_seq_one_letter_code
_entity_poly.pdbx_strand_id
1 'polypeptide(L)'
;MIVNLTESQKNLLKYLQGKLNDDKTEAFRCALQGNVEMLHVDTLCDLINQEFMMEGIDENFEPNQYGIELEELLDAINKPRVSG
;
A
#
# COMPACT_ATOMS: atom_id res chain seq x y z
N MET A 1 4.01 9.10 12.11
CA MET A 1 3.23 9.87 11.10
C MET A 1 1.81 9.32 11.10
N ILE A 2 0.81 10.13 10.73
CA ILE A 2 -0.58 9.67 10.68
C ILE A 2 -0.98 9.38 9.25
N VAL A 3 -1.43 8.14 8.98
CA VAL A 3 -2.05 7.76 7.71
C VAL A 3 -3.53 7.50 7.96
N ASN A 4 -4.38 8.10 7.15
CA ASN A 4 -5.83 7.91 7.20
C ASN A 4 -6.26 7.13 5.96
N LEU A 5 -6.46 5.81 6.14
CA LEU A 5 -6.96 4.94 5.08
C LEU A 5 -8.48 4.83 5.14
N THR A 6 -9.11 4.79 3.96
CA THR A 6 -10.52 4.39 3.82
C THR A 6 -10.69 2.90 4.14
N GLU A 7 -11.93 2.45 4.38
CA GLU A 7 -12.19 1.02 4.63
C GLU A 7 -11.81 0.15 3.42
N SER A 8 -12.01 0.64 2.19
CA SER A 8 -11.56 -0.05 0.97
C SER A 8 -10.04 -0.20 0.93
N GLN A 9 -9.29 0.87 1.22
CA GLN A 9 -7.83 0.85 1.29
C GLN A 9 -7.31 -0.09 2.39
N LYS A 10 -7.96 -0.13 3.56
CA LYS A 10 -7.63 -1.09 4.63
C LYS A 10 -7.89 -2.53 4.20
N ASN A 11 -8.97 -2.79 3.48
CA ASN A 11 -9.28 -4.13 2.99
C ASN A 11 -8.28 -4.60 1.94
N LEU A 12 -7.91 -3.72 1.01
CA LEU A 12 -6.85 -3.97 0.04
C LEU A 12 -5.51 -4.25 0.75
N LEU A 13 -5.15 -3.44 1.74
CA LEU A 13 -3.93 -3.62 2.51
C LEU A 13 -3.89 -4.97 3.27
N LYS A 14 -5.03 -5.42 3.82
CA LYS A 14 -5.16 -6.76 4.43
C LYS A 14 -5.06 -7.89 3.40
N TYR A 15 -5.62 -7.69 2.21
CA TYR A 15 -5.49 -8.65 1.11
C TYR A 15 -4.02 -8.83 0.73
N LEU A 16 -3.28 -7.73 0.55
CA LEU A 16 -1.83 -7.74 0.29
C LEU A 16 -1.06 -8.43 1.42
N GLN A 17 -1.41 -8.14 2.68
CA GLN A 17 -0.82 -8.81 3.84
C GLN A 17 -1.04 -10.32 3.80
N GLY A 18 -2.22 -10.80 3.41
CA GLY A 18 -2.51 -12.24 3.32
C GLY A 18 -1.80 -12.95 2.15
N LYS A 19 -1.44 -12.21 1.10
CA LYS A 19 -0.70 -12.71 -0.07
C LYS A 19 0.79 -12.86 0.23
N LEU A 20 1.33 -12.03 1.11
CA LEU A 20 2.73 -12.01 1.51
C LEU A 20 2.94 -12.92 2.73
N ASN A 21 3.61 -14.06 2.54
CA ASN A 21 4.08 -14.94 3.63
C ASN A 21 5.28 -14.34 4.40
N ASP A 22 5.27 -13.03 4.65
CA ASP A 22 6.46 -12.27 5.04
C ASP A 22 6.35 -11.70 6.47
N ASP A 23 7.49 -11.62 7.15
CA ASP A 23 7.66 -11.15 8.53
C ASP A 23 7.41 -9.63 8.69
N LYS A 24 7.03 -8.95 7.60
CA LYS A 24 6.74 -7.51 7.53
C LYS A 24 5.37 -7.14 8.13
N THR A 25 4.79 -8.01 8.95
CA THR A 25 3.47 -7.88 9.57
C THR A 25 3.31 -6.58 10.35
N GLU A 26 4.41 -6.05 10.89
CA GLU A 26 4.39 -4.82 11.69
C GLU A 26 4.04 -3.58 10.86
N ALA A 27 4.59 -3.43 9.65
CA ALA A 27 4.31 -2.28 8.79
C ALA A 27 2.81 -2.23 8.41
N PHE A 28 2.23 -3.38 8.05
CA PHE A 28 0.79 -3.52 7.77
C PHE A 28 -0.05 -3.17 9.01
N ARG A 29 0.32 -3.68 10.19
CA ARG A 29 -0.37 -3.40 11.45
C ARG A 29 -0.35 -1.91 11.78
N CYS A 30 0.80 -1.28 11.70
CA CYS A 30 1.00 0.16 11.92
C CYS A 30 0.12 1.00 10.98
N ALA A 31 0.07 0.65 9.69
CA ALA A 31 -0.73 1.37 8.71
C ALA A 31 -2.24 1.20 8.94
N LEU A 32 -2.70 0.01 9.33
CA LEU A 32 -4.11 -0.23 9.69
C LEU A 32 -4.54 0.52 10.95
N GLN A 33 -3.61 0.75 11.88
CA GLN A 33 -3.82 1.56 13.09
C GLN A 33 -3.64 3.07 12.83
N GLY A 34 -3.21 3.44 11.62
CA GLY A 34 -2.97 4.82 11.20
C GLY A 34 -1.72 5.46 11.81
N ASN A 35 -0.90 4.72 12.56
CA ASN A 35 0.34 5.21 13.15
C ASN A 35 1.54 4.49 12.53
N VAL A 36 2.15 5.14 11.55
CA VAL A 36 3.24 4.56 10.75
C VAL A 36 4.52 5.36 10.90
N GLU A 37 5.64 4.63 10.95
CA GLU A 37 6.99 5.20 10.94
C GLU A 37 7.49 5.31 9.50
N MET A 38 8.53 6.12 9.28
CA MET A 38 9.06 6.37 7.93
C MET A 38 9.56 5.08 7.28
N LEU A 39 10.23 4.21 8.04
CA LEU A 39 10.69 2.91 7.55
C LEU A 39 9.53 1.99 7.13
N HIS A 40 8.38 2.08 7.82
CA HIS A 40 7.19 1.30 7.49
C HIS A 40 6.56 1.83 6.20
N VAL A 41 6.56 3.15 5.99
CA VAL A 41 6.08 3.74 4.73
C VAL A 41 6.93 3.28 3.55
N ASP A 42 8.27 3.28 3.67
CA ASP A 42 9.15 2.76 2.60
C ASP A 42 8.80 1.31 2.26
N THR A 43 8.74 0.48 3.30
CA THR A 43 8.44 -0.94 3.15
C THR A 43 7.09 -1.17 2.46
N LEU A 44 6.04 -0.42 2.85
CA LEU A 44 4.71 -0.56 2.27
C LEU A 44 4.66 -0.06 0.83
N CYS A 45 5.30 1.08 0.54
CA CYS A 45 5.39 1.60 -0.82
C CYS A 45 6.09 0.61 -1.77
N ASP A 46 7.20 0.03 -1.34
CA ASP A 46 7.93 -0.96 -2.15
C ASP A 46 7.08 -2.19 -2.44
N LEU A 47 6.34 -2.70 -1.45
CA LEU A 47 5.45 -3.85 -1.61
C LEU A 47 4.28 -3.55 -2.55
N ILE A 48 3.65 -2.38 -2.40
CA ILE A 48 2.53 -1.97 -3.27
C ILE A 48 3.01 -1.77 -4.70
N ASN A 49 4.17 -1.14 -4.90
CA ASN A 49 4.77 -0.97 -6.22
C ASN A 49 5.10 -2.32 -6.87
N GLN A 50 5.62 -3.29 -6.12
CA GLN A 50 5.89 -4.63 -6.63
C GLN A 50 4.61 -5.34 -7.09
N GLU A 51 3.55 -5.27 -6.29
CA GLU A 51 2.25 -5.84 -6.67
C GLU A 51 1.68 -5.13 -7.90
N PHE A 52 1.77 -3.80 -7.97
CA PHE A 52 1.31 -3.02 -9.11
C PHE A 52 2.00 -3.48 -10.40
N MET A 53 3.32 -3.64 -10.37
CA MET A 53 4.10 -4.10 -11.53
C MET A 53 3.79 -5.55 -11.92
N MET A 54 3.34 -6.39 -10.99
CA MET A 54 3.04 -7.81 -11.26
C MET A 54 1.60 -8.05 -11.72
N GLU A 55 0.63 -7.37 -11.12
CA GLU A 55 -0.80 -7.67 -11.25
C GLU A 55 -1.66 -6.43 -11.56
N GLY A 56 -1.10 -5.23 -11.38
CA GLY A 56 -1.80 -3.95 -11.57
C GLY A 56 -1.72 -3.41 -13.00
N ILE A 57 -0.86 -3.96 -13.84
CA ILE A 57 -0.65 -3.53 -15.23
C ILE A 57 -1.22 -4.58 -16.19
N ASP A 58 -1.94 -4.14 -17.21
CA ASP A 58 -2.49 -5.01 -18.26
C ASP A 58 -1.49 -5.26 -19.41
N GLU A 59 -1.93 -6.00 -20.43
CA GLU A 59 -1.11 -6.30 -21.62
C GLU A 59 -0.75 -5.08 -22.48
N ASN A 60 -1.44 -3.94 -22.28
CA ASN A 60 -1.19 -2.68 -22.96
C ASN A 60 -0.25 -1.77 -22.18
N PHE A 61 0.29 -2.25 -21.05
CA PHE A 61 1.09 -1.46 -20.11
C PHE A 61 0.30 -0.32 -19.44
N GLU A 62 -1.03 -0.46 -19.36
CA GLU A 62 -1.90 0.49 -18.67
C GLU A 62 -2.34 -0.08 -17.31
N PRO A 63 -2.57 0.78 -16.31
CA PRO A 63 -3.11 0.34 -15.03
C PRO A 63 -4.53 -0.23 -15.23
N ASN A 64 -4.71 -1.47 -14.81
CA ASN A 64 -6.04 -2.07 -14.75
C ASN A 64 -6.81 -1.56 -13.50
N GLN A 65 -8.05 -2.01 -13.31
CA GLN A 65 -8.86 -1.56 -12.17
C GLN A 65 -8.18 -1.80 -10.81
N TYR A 66 -7.47 -2.93 -10.67
CA TYR A 66 -6.70 -3.24 -9.46
C TYR A 66 -5.46 -2.35 -9.33
N GLY A 67 -4.78 -2.07 -10.43
CA GLY A 67 -3.67 -1.11 -10.49
C GLY A 67 -4.07 0.28 -10.00
N ILE A 68 -5.23 0.79 -10.43
CA ILE A 68 -5.76 2.08 -9.98
C ILE A 68 -5.97 2.08 -8.46
N GLU A 69 -6.55 1.02 -7.90
CA GLU A 69 -6.74 0.90 -6.44
C GLU A 69 -5.42 0.83 -5.66
N LEU A 70 -4.39 0.20 -6.24
CA LEU A 70 -3.04 0.16 -5.66
C LEU A 70 -2.36 1.53 -5.69
N GLU A 71 -2.51 2.31 -6.77
CA GLU A 71 -2.01 3.69 -6.85
C GLU A 71 -2.68 4.59 -5.82
N GLU A 72 -4.01 4.51 -5.68
CA GLU A 72 -4.75 5.27 -4.66
C GLU A 72 -4.31 4.92 -3.23
N LEU A 73 -4.00 3.63 -2.98
CA LEU A 73 -3.46 3.17 -1.70
C LEU A 73 -2.04 3.69 -1.47
N LEU A 74 -1.19 3.64 -2.50
CA LEU A 74 0.18 4.16 -2.45
C LEU A 74 0.19 5.64 -2.12
N ASP A 75 -0.65 6.43 -2.79
CA ASP A 75 -0.79 7.87 -2.53
C ASP A 75 -1.22 8.14 -1.10
N ALA A 76 -2.19 7.39 -0.57
CA ALA A 76 -2.65 7.56 0.80
C ALA A 76 -1.57 7.24 1.84
N ILE A 77 -0.75 6.21 1.60
CA ILE A 77 0.36 5.82 2.47
C ILE A 77 1.54 6.80 2.38
N ASN A 78 1.80 7.33 1.18
CA ASN A 78 2.92 8.21 0.91
C ASN A 78 2.64 9.69 1.26
N LYS A 79 1.36 10.09 1.32
CA LYS A 79 0.91 11.46 1.63
C LYS A 79 1.59 12.13 2.83
N PRO A 80 1.86 11.45 3.96
CA PRO A 80 2.54 12.08 5.10
C PRO A 80 3.99 12.50 4.82
N ARG A 81 4.65 11.95 3.79
CA ARG A 81 6.01 12.36 3.38
C ARG A 81 6.03 13.68 2.65
N VAL A 82 5.01 13.92 1.84
CA VAL A 82 4.92 15.09 0.95
C VAL A 82 4.33 16.30 1.69
N SER A 83 3.61 16.04 2.78
CA SER A 83 2.96 17.06 3.61
C SER A 83 3.80 17.49 4.83
N GLY A 84 5.05 17.03 4.91
CA GLY A 84 5.99 17.30 6.00
C GLY A 84 6.94 18.45 5.73
#